data_AF-A0A0S8D2P5-F1
#
_entry.id   AF-A0A0S8D2P5-F1
#
_cell.length_a   1.000
_cell.length_b   1.000
_cell.length_c   1.000
_cell.angle_alpha   90.00
_cell.angle_beta   90.00
_cell.angle_gamma   90.00
#
_symmetry.space_group_name_H-M   'P 1'
#
loop_
_entity.id
_entity.type
_entity.pdbx_description
1 polymer ?
#
loop_
_entity_poly.entity_id
_entity_poly.type
_entity_poly.pdbx_seq_one_letter_code
_entity_poly.pdbx_strand_id
1 'polypeptide(L)'
;MAYRNYTDRIGGMNHWLFAQDEFKHLIDRPFRGEDYSNVINGSGIVKGEQKYPKGYQEMIIPELKRRADFFSEIPALKSIQPADSKVLTVLVGDKDDPAVAASRSYVGMKSKTTQQSGLSSMMEEFPSTVTTAEMYEKLAKWNNDQSISILMFQLPFGGAAGRTIDTTALCNRIALEKDGDGLNQMTLGLMSLGADRYYDCCTPSGMVDLASVYLVREKGARLRPDGIASFAGLEVLVAGRSNIVGEPLFNLLKRFDATTLGPLHTRTGSGGNADKETQRRIYIELSQRADIVFGCMGFHPYKVHPDTEYFFTPEMLKEGCLVIDASTSFRKDGKKPYGDVDPSARAKAAAFTLETGGVGPATVTKLVHQGWNGMLYQNIDKVRKALEDNKATVLATFTSLLAAYARY
;
A
#
# COMPACT_ATOMS: atom_id res chain seq x y z
N MET A 1 1.85 29.15 8.28
CA MET A 1 1.20 27.92 8.79
C MET A 1 1.88 26.71 8.14
N ALA A 2 2.53 25.92 9.00
CA ALA A 2 3.32 24.68 8.83
C ALA A 2 3.62 24.12 7.41
N TYR A 3 4.72 24.56 6.80
CA TYR A 3 5.42 23.80 5.73
C TYR A 3 6.90 23.52 6.08
N ARG A 4 7.34 23.78 7.32
CA ARG A 4 8.78 23.96 7.61
C ARG A 4 9.42 23.07 8.68
N ASN A 5 8.70 22.15 9.32
CA ASN A 5 9.32 21.28 10.33
C ASN A 5 9.43 19.82 9.87
N TYR A 6 9.79 19.59 8.60
CA TYR A 6 10.15 18.25 8.10
C TYR A 6 11.62 17.89 8.37
N THR A 7 12.41 18.80 8.95
CA THR A 7 13.87 18.70 9.08
C THR A 7 14.36 17.73 10.16
N ASP A 8 13.48 17.23 11.03
CA ASP A 8 13.88 16.44 12.21
C ASP A 8 13.51 14.96 12.13
N ARG A 9 13.16 14.44 10.95
CA ARG A 9 12.92 13.00 10.73
C ARG A 9 14.22 12.34 10.28
N ILE A 10 14.80 11.50 11.12
CA ILE A 10 15.99 10.72 10.81
C ILE A 10 15.55 9.32 10.38
N GLY A 11 15.93 8.87 9.18
CA GLY A 11 16.16 7.46 8.86
C GLY A 11 15.00 6.46 9.03
N GLY A 12 13.86 6.61 8.34
CA GLY A 12 12.82 5.56 8.28
C GLY A 12 13.30 4.22 7.68
N MET A 13 12.50 3.16 7.79
CA MET A 13 12.82 1.81 7.29
C MET A 13 13.27 1.76 5.82
N ASN A 14 12.76 2.66 4.99
CA ASN A 14 13.22 2.84 3.62
C ASN A 14 14.70 3.28 3.55
N HIS A 15 15.19 4.18 4.42
CA HIS A 15 16.61 4.58 4.44
C HIS A 15 17.53 3.38 4.65
N TRP A 16 17.16 2.48 5.56
CA TRP A 16 17.88 1.23 5.76
C TRP A 16 17.85 0.37 4.50
N LEU A 17 16.66 0.17 3.90
CA LEU A 17 16.46 -0.62 2.69
C LEU A 17 17.34 -0.12 1.53
N PHE A 18 17.47 1.20 1.37
CA PHE A 18 18.28 1.82 0.33
C PHE A 18 19.75 1.41 0.40
N ALA A 19 20.29 1.25 1.60
CA ALA A 19 21.68 0.88 1.85
C ALA A 19 21.97 -0.63 1.70
N GLN A 20 20.97 -1.46 1.39
CA GLN A 20 21.17 -2.91 1.28
C GLN A 20 21.54 -3.32 -0.14
N ASP A 21 22.73 -3.89 -0.32
CA ASP A 21 23.23 -4.40 -1.61
C ASP A 21 22.45 -5.62 -2.13
N GLU A 22 21.95 -6.43 -1.20
CA GLU A 22 21.15 -7.63 -1.48
C GLU A 22 19.73 -7.31 -1.98
N PHE A 23 19.25 -6.08 -1.75
CA PHE A 23 17.97 -5.64 -2.27
C PHE A 23 18.08 -5.39 -3.78
N LYS A 24 17.38 -6.17 -4.59
CA LYS A 24 17.29 -5.97 -6.04
C LYS A 24 15.91 -5.47 -6.40
N HIS A 25 15.80 -4.14 -6.50
CA HIS A 25 14.54 -3.46 -6.76
C HIS A 25 14.04 -3.59 -8.21
N LEU A 26 14.92 -3.90 -9.16
CA LEU A 26 14.58 -4.25 -10.55
C LEU A 26 15.05 -5.67 -10.82
N ILE A 27 14.23 -6.45 -11.53
CA ILE A 27 14.53 -7.81 -11.95
C ILE A 27 14.07 -8.05 -13.38
N ASP A 28 14.69 -9.04 -14.02
CA ASP A 28 14.18 -9.65 -15.23
C ASP A 28 13.39 -10.90 -14.86
N ARG A 29 12.20 -11.07 -15.44
CA ARG A 29 11.38 -12.26 -15.18
C ARG A 29 10.41 -12.62 -16.31
N PRO A 30 10.29 -13.92 -16.64
CA PRO A 30 9.21 -14.40 -17.48
C PRO A 30 7.86 -14.17 -16.79
N PHE A 31 6.89 -13.67 -17.54
CA PHE A 31 5.53 -13.49 -17.08
C PHE A 31 4.54 -13.73 -18.22
N ARG A 32 3.75 -14.80 -18.08
CA ARG A 32 2.66 -15.17 -19.02
C ARG A 32 3.08 -15.45 -20.46
N GLY A 33 4.28 -15.98 -20.64
CA GLY A 33 4.79 -16.36 -21.96
C GLY A 33 5.60 -15.26 -22.65
N GLU A 34 5.83 -14.15 -21.96
CA GLU A 34 6.72 -13.07 -22.38
C GLU A 34 7.83 -12.89 -21.35
N ASP A 35 9.01 -12.48 -21.79
CA ASP A 35 10.14 -12.12 -20.94
C ASP A 35 10.18 -10.60 -20.78
N TYR A 36 10.24 -10.15 -19.53
CA TYR A 36 10.29 -8.74 -19.20
C TYR A 36 11.56 -8.39 -18.46
N SER A 37 12.15 -7.25 -18.81
CA SER A 37 13.23 -6.60 -18.06
C SER A 37 12.74 -5.37 -17.31
N ASN A 38 13.52 -4.89 -16.34
CA ASN A 38 13.20 -3.70 -15.53
C ASN A 38 11.84 -3.81 -14.79
N VAL A 39 11.49 -5.02 -14.36
CA VAL A 39 10.30 -5.24 -13.53
C VAL A 39 10.61 -4.82 -12.10
N ILE A 40 9.76 -3.95 -11.54
CA ILE A 40 9.86 -3.52 -10.15
C ILE A 40 9.54 -4.70 -9.23
N ASN A 41 10.50 -5.03 -8.38
CA ASN A 41 10.49 -6.21 -7.54
C ASN A 41 9.87 -5.91 -6.17
N GLY A 42 8.55 -5.97 -6.09
CA GLY A 42 7.83 -5.91 -4.82
C GLY A 42 7.98 -7.19 -3.98
N SER A 43 8.10 -8.34 -4.65
CA SER A 43 8.42 -9.63 -4.05
C SER A 43 9.09 -10.55 -5.07
N GLY A 44 10.19 -11.17 -4.65
CA GLY A 44 10.88 -12.21 -5.43
C GLY A 44 10.25 -13.60 -5.30
N ILE A 45 9.18 -13.73 -4.51
CA ILE A 45 8.48 -14.99 -4.26
C ILE A 45 7.41 -15.25 -5.33
N VAL A 46 7.39 -16.47 -5.86
CA VAL A 46 6.34 -16.97 -6.76
C VAL A 46 5.82 -18.30 -6.23
N LYS A 47 4.50 -18.37 -5.99
CA LYS A 47 3.83 -19.58 -5.45
C LYS A 47 4.47 -20.09 -4.15
N GLY A 48 4.98 -19.18 -3.30
CA GLY A 48 5.56 -19.52 -2.00
C GLY A 48 7.06 -19.85 -2.01
N GLU A 49 7.71 -19.85 -3.17
CA GLU A 49 9.14 -20.10 -3.33
C GLU A 49 9.87 -18.83 -3.75
N GLN A 50 11.07 -18.59 -3.20
CA GLN A 50 11.96 -17.51 -3.64
C GLN A 50 12.51 -17.85 -5.03
N LYS A 51 11.95 -17.28 -6.09
CA LYS A 51 12.38 -17.54 -7.48
C LYS A 51 13.30 -16.46 -8.04
N TYR A 52 13.16 -15.24 -7.54
CA TYR A 52 13.96 -14.09 -7.94
C TYR A 52 14.73 -13.55 -6.74
N PRO A 53 15.71 -12.65 -6.94
CA PRO A 53 16.37 -11.96 -5.84
C PRO A 53 15.37 -11.27 -4.88
N LYS A 54 15.80 -11.03 -3.63
CA LYS A 54 14.95 -10.43 -2.59
C LYS A 54 14.41 -9.07 -3.05
N GLY A 55 13.08 -8.96 -3.06
CA GLY A 55 12.36 -7.75 -3.40
C GLY A 55 12.04 -6.93 -2.15
N TYR A 56 11.15 -5.96 -2.31
CA TYR A 56 10.77 -5.05 -1.23
C TYR A 56 10.28 -5.80 0.01
N GLN A 57 9.35 -6.75 -0.15
CA GLN A 57 8.78 -7.50 0.98
C GLN A 57 9.83 -8.36 1.70
N GLU A 58 10.67 -9.09 0.97
CA GLU A 58 11.65 -10.00 1.57
C GLU A 58 12.81 -9.29 2.27
N MET A 59 13.01 -8.01 1.98
CA MET A 59 13.95 -7.17 2.72
C MET A 59 13.33 -6.60 3.99
N ILE A 60 12.10 -6.09 3.89
CA ILE A 60 11.45 -5.37 4.98
C ILE A 60 10.96 -6.31 6.08
N ILE A 61 10.30 -7.41 5.74
CA ILE A 61 9.61 -8.25 6.74
C ILE A 61 10.60 -8.89 7.74
N PRO A 62 11.75 -9.47 7.32
CA PRO A 62 12.73 -9.98 8.26
C PRO A 62 13.38 -8.89 9.11
N GLU A 63 13.52 -7.67 8.57
CA GLU A 63 14.05 -6.53 9.33
C GLU A 63 13.09 -6.09 10.44
N LEU A 64 11.77 -6.11 10.20
CA LEU A 64 10.78 -5.89 11.26
C LEU A 64 10.92 -6.91 12.38
N LYS A 65 11.12 -8.19 12.03
CA LYS A 65 11.36 -9.23 13.03
C LYS A 65 12.67 -9.02 13.78
N ARG A 66 13.76 -8.72 13.09
CA ARG A 66 15.07 -8.45 13.71
C ARG A 66 14.98 -7.29 14.70
N ARG A 67 14.17 -6.27 14.39
CA ARG A 67 13.91 -5.16 15.30
C ARG A 67 13.29 -5.60 16.63
N ALA A 68 12.53 -6.70 16.65
CA ALA A 68 12.03 -7.32 17.88
C ALA A 68 13.16 -7.72 18.84
N ASP A 69 14.26 -8.27 18.30
CA ASP A 69 15.35 -8.82 19.10
C ASP A 69 15.98 -7.72 19.97
N PHE A 70 16.02 -6.48 19.46
CA PHE A 70 16.48 -5.31 20.21
C PHE A 70 15.59 -4.92 21.39
N PHE A 71 14.33 -5.37 21.46
CA PHE A 71 13.51 -5.13 22.66
C PHE A 71 14.12 -5.82 23.88
N SER A 72 14.81 -6.94 23.69
CA SER A 72 15.47 -7.67 24.77
C SER A 72 16.65 -6.91 25.37
N GLU A 73 17.27 -6.01 24.59
CA GLU A 73 18.40 -5.17 25.00
C GLU A 73 17.95 -3.90 25.73
N ILE A 74 16.68 -3.50 25.58
CA ILE A 74 16.14 -2.27 26.15
C ILE A 74 15.23 -2.63 27.34
N PRO A 75 15.62 -2.31 28.60
CA PRO A 75 14.88 -2.71 29.80
C PRO A 75 13.39 -2.37 29.77
N ALA A 76 13.04 -1.16 29.28
CA ALA A 76 11.66 -0.70 29.19
C ALA A 76 10.82 -1.49 28.16
N LEU A 77 11.43 -2.02 27.10
CA LEU A 77 10.74 -2.73 26.02
C LEU A 77 10.74 -4.26 26.20
N LYS A 78 11.59 -4.80 27.07
CA LYS A 78 11.77 -6.26 27.26
C LYS A 78 10.47 -7.04 27.55
N SER A 79 9.47 -6.37 28.13
CA SER A 79 8.16 -6.98 28.42
C SER A 79 7.21 -7.01 27.23
N ILE A 80 7.52 -6.31 26.13
CA ILE A 80 6.70 -6.30 24.92
C ILE A 80 7.04 -7.57 24.13
N GLN A 81 6.04 -8.42 23.91
CA GLN A 81 6.16 -9.61 23.10
C GLN A 81 5.36 -9.41 21.81
N PRO A 82 6.01 -9.23 20.65
CA PRO A 82 5.31 -9.00 19.39
C PRO A 82 4.31 -10.11 19.03
N ALA A 83 4.58 -11.34 19.44
CA ALA A 83 3.69 -12.47 19.24
C ALA A 83 2.33 -12.30 19.96
N ASP A 84 2.22 -11.46 20.98
CA ASP A 84 0.96 -11.19 21.69
C ASP A 84 0.09 -10.16 20.95
N SER A 85 0.67 -9.43 20.00
CA SER A 85 0.00 -8.41 19.21
C SER A 85 -0.51 -8.97 17.89
N LYS A 86 -1.82 -8.88 17.69
CA LYS A 86 -2.53 -9.43 16.53
C LYS A 86 -2.79 -8.36 15.49
N VAL A 87 -2.63 -8.74 14.22
CA VAL A 87 -3.22 -8.06 13.07
C VAL A 87 -4.52 -8.79 12.72
N LEU A 88 -5.66 -8.13 12.92
CA LEU A 88 -6.97 -8.69 12.58
C LEU A 88 -7.33 -8.38 11.12
N THR A 89 -7.60 -9.43 10.34
CA THR A 89 -8.18 -9.31 9.00
C THR A 89 -9.58 -9.90 8.98
N VAL A 90 -10.57 -9.11 8.56
CA VAL A 90 -11.97 -9.55 8.48
C VAL A 90 -12.36 -9.76 7.02
N LEU A 91 -12.82 -10.96 6.69
CA LEU A 91 -13.32 -11.33 5.36
C LEU A 91 -14.83 -11.56 5.43
N VAL A 92 -15.59 -10.93 4.53
CA VAL A 92 -17.05 -11.05 4.48
C VAL A 92 -17.50 -11.50 3.10
N GLY A 93 -18.26 -12.59 3.06
CA GLY A 93 -18.89 -13.12 1.86
C GLY A 93 -18.64 -14.61 1.66
N ASP A 94 -19.41 -15.19 0.74
CA ASP A 94 -19.41 -16.63 0.52
C ASP A 94 -18.16 -17.08 -0.22
N LYS A 95 -17.68 -18.30 0.07
CA LYS A 95 -16.44 -18.86 -0.48
C LYS A 95 -16.40 -18.86 -2.01
N ASP A 96 -17.56 -19.10 -2.61
CA ASP A 96 -17.71 -19.26 -4.05
C ASP A 96 -17.98 -17.93 -4.77
N ASP A 97 -18.15 -16.82 -4.04
CA ASP A 97 -18.26 -15.50 -4.65
C ASP A 97 -16.92 -15.12 -5.29
N PRO A 98 -16.86 -14.86 -6.61
CA PRO A 98 -15.62 -14.51 -7.30
C PRO A 98 -14.87 -13.31 -6.67
N ALA A 99 -15.59 -12.33 -6.12
CA ALA A 99 -15.00 -11.17 -5.45
C ALA A 99 -14.29 -11.56 -4.13
N VAL A 100 -14.81 -12.57 -3.44
CA VAL A 100 -14.27 -13.10 -2.18
C VAL A 100 -13.17 -14.12 -2.44
N ALA A 101 -13.32 -14.96 -3.46
CA ALA A 101 -12.35 -15.98 -3.83
C ALA A 101 -10.97 -15.37 -4.16
N ALA A 102 -10.94 -14.27 -4.93
CA ALA A 102 -9.71 -13.52 -5.17
C ALA A 102 -9.08 -13.01 -3.86
N SER A 103 -9.93 -12.46 -2.97
CA SER A 103 -9.53 -11.91 -1.68
C SER A 103 -8.92 -12.94 -0.73
N ARG A 104 -9.36 -14.21 -0.75
CA ARG A 104 -8.84 -15.27 0.15
C ARG A 104 -7.35 -15.53 -0.03
N SER A 105 -6.88 -15.58 -1.28
CA SER A 105 -5.45 -15.76 -1.56
C SER A 105 -4.61 -14.62 -0.97
N TYR A 106 -5.14 -13.40 -1.06
CA TYR A 106 -4.51 -12.18 -0.56
C TYR A 106 -4.50 -12.12 0.99
N VAL A 107 -5.60 -12.51 1.63
CA VAL A 107 -5.67 -12.63 3.10
C VAL A 107 -4.72 -13.70 3.63
N GLY A 108 -4.59 -14.84 2.95
CA GLY A 108 -3.59 -15.86 3.29
C GLY A 108 -2.16 -15.32 3.26
N MET A 109 -1.85 -14.49 2.26
CA MET A 109 -0.55 -13.80 2.17
C MET A 109 -0.33 -12.82 3.32
N LYS A 110 -1.34 -12.01 3.68
CA LYS A 110 -1.29 -11.12 4.86
C LYS A 110 -0.98 -11.91 6.13
N SER A 111 -1.76 -12.96 6.39
CA SER A 111 -1.59 -13.80 7.58
C SER A 111 -0.18 -14.40 7.69
N LYS A 112 0.30 -15.02 6.60
CA LYS A 112 1.66 -15.58 6.55
C LYS A 112 2.74 -14.52 6.77
N THR A 113 2.61 -13.37 6.12
CA THR A 113 3.61 -12.29 6.19
C THR A 113 3.64 -11.66 7.59
N THR A 114 2.49 -11.47 8.21
CA THR A 114 2.37 -11.01 9.60
C THR A 114 3.13 -11.95 10.54
N GLN A 115 2.86 -13.27 10.45
CA GLN A 115 3.56 -14.27 11.25
C GLN A 115 5.07 -14.28 11.03
N GLN A 116 5.51 -14.13 9.76
CA GLN A 116 6.93 -14.05 9.42
C GLN A 116 7.62 -12.82 10.03
N SER A 117 6.88 -11.72 10.24
CA SER A 117 7.42 -10.53 10.90
C SER A 117 7.56 -10.68 12.42
N GLY A 118 6.94 -11.69 13.03
CA GLY A 118 6.93 -11.90 14.49
C GLY A 118 5.64 -11.47 15.19
N LEU A 119 4.71 -10.80 14.50
CA LEU A 119 3.36 -10.51 15.01
C LEU A 119 2.44 -11.74 14.87
N SER A 120 1.36 -11.76 15.65
CA SER A 120 0.28 -12.73 15.46
C SER A 120 -0.71 -12.28 14.39
N SER A 121 -1.33 -13.24 13.69
CA SER A 121 -2.42 -12.96 12.75
C SER A 121 -3.73 -13.51 13.30
N MET A 122 -4.79 -12.71 13.23
CA MET A 122 -6.15 -13.12 13.53
C MET A 122 -7.01 -12.94 12.27
N MET A 123 -7.81 -13.96 11.94
CA MET A 123 -8.68 -13.93 10.78
C MET A 123 -10.11 -14.27 11.21
N GLU A 124 -11.05 -13.41 10.84
CA GLU A 124 -12.48 -13.62 11.09
C GLU A 124 -13.20 -13.68 9.75
N GLU A 125 -13.96 -14.75 9.52
CA GLU A 125 -14.76 -14.92 8.31
C GLU A 125 -16.25 -14.84 8.66
N PHE A 126 -16.98 -14.06 7.87
CA PHE A 126 -18.43 -13.95 7.97
C PHE A 126 -19.12 -14.36 6.66
N PRO A 127 -20.30 -15.00 6.74
CA PRO A 127 -21.08 -15.31 5.55
C PRO A 127 -21.59 -14.03 4.89
N SER A 128 -22.04 -14.12 3.64
CA SER A 128 -22.61 -12.96 2.95
C SER A 128 -23.91 -12.43 3.56
N THR A 129 -24.52 -13.19 4.48
CA THR A 129 -25.75 -12.84 5.20
C THR A 129 -25.52 -12.03 6.48
N VAL A 130 -24.27 -11.76 6.87
CA VAL A 130 -23.98 -10.96 8.06
C VAL A 130 -24.60 -9.57 7.94
N THR A 131 -25.15 -9.08 9.05
CA THR A 131 -25.83 -7.80 9.11
C THR A 131 -24.90 -6.69 9.61
N THR A 132 -25.25 -5.44 9.28
CA THR A 132 -24.55 -4.26 9.81
C THR A 132 -24.53 -4.24 11.35
N ALA A 133 -25.61 -4.68 12.00
CA ALA A 133 -25.71 -4.71 13.46
C ALA A 133 -24.71 -5.69 14.07
N GLU A 134 -24.64 -6.92 13.55
CA GLU A 134 -23.66 -7.92 14.01
C GLU A 134 -22.22 -7.45 13.80
N MET A 135 -21.94 -6.80 12.66
CA MET A 135 -20.62 -6.22 12.38
C MET A 135 -20.27 -5.10 13.38
N TYR A 136 -21.22 -4.24 13.75
CA TYR A 136 -20.99 -3.20 14.75
C TYR A 136 -20.73 -3.78 16.15
N GLU A 137 -21.45 -4.82 16.56
CA GLU A 137 -21.21 -5.49 17.83
C GLU A 137 -19.82 -6.13 17.90
N LYS A 138 -19.39 -6.79 16.81
CA LYS A 138 -18.03 -7.34 16.69
C LYS A 138 -16.97 -6.25 16.73
N LEU A 139 -17.18 -5.17 16.00
CA LEU A 139 -16.25 -4.05 15.96
C LEU A 139 -16.08 -3.38 17.32
N ALA A 140 -17.16 -3.23 18.10
CA ALA A 140 -17.08 -2.74 19.47
C ALA A 140 -16.19 -3.62 20.35
N LYS A 141 -16.25 -4.95 20.19
CA LYS A 141 -15.37 -5.88 20.92
C LYS A 141 -13.91 -5.74 20.45
N TRP A 142 -13.66 -5.70 19.15
CA TRP A 142 -12.31 -5.60 18.59
C TRP A 142 -11.62 -4.27 18.92
N ASN A 143 -12.37 -3.16 18.94
CA ASN A 143 -11.84 -1.86 19.37
C ASN A 143 -11.37 -1.90 20.84
N ASN A 144 -12.02 -2.67 21.71
CA ASN A 144 -11.64 -2.80 23.12
C ASN A 144 -10.60 -3.91 23.40
N ASP A 145 -10.37 -4.83 22.47
CA ASP A 145 -9.42 -5.93 22.64
C ASP A 145 -7.96 -5.44 22.52
N GLN A 146 -7.25 -5.39 23.64
CA GLN A 146 -5.85 -4.94 23.72
C GLN A 146 -4.86 -5.89 23.03
N SER A 147 -5.26 -7.12 22.70
CA SER A 147 -4.42 -8.03 21.91
C SER A 147 -4.46 -7.71 20.42
N ILE A 148 -5.39 -6.87 19.95
CA ILE A 148 -5.48 -6.45 18.54
C ILE A 148 -4.77 -5.11 18.39
N SER A 149 -3.59 -5.14 17.74
CA SER A 149 -2.79 -3.95 17.42
C SER A 149 -3.45 -3.10 16.33
N ILE A 150 -3.90 -3.77 15.27
CA ILE A 150 -4.63 -3.17 14.17
C ILE A 150 -5.71 -4.11 13.66
N LEU A 151 -6.74 -3.56 13.06
CA LEU A 151 -7.79 -4.30 12.37
C LEU A 151 -8.10 -3.70 11.00
N MET A 152 -8.50 -4.57 10.07
CA MET A 152 -8.88 -4.15 8.73
C MET A 152 -9.95 -5.04 8.12
N PHE A 153 -10.76 -4.44 7.25
CA PHE A 153 -11.75 -5.12 6.43
C PHE A 153 -11.15 -5.44 5.06
N GLN A 154 -11.16 -6.71 4.66
CA GLN A 154 -10.81 -7.08 3.30
C GLN A 154 -11.97 -6.69 2.37
N LEU A 155 -11.74 -5.65 1.57
CA LEU A 155 -12.71 -5.12 0.62
C LEU A 155 -12.44 -5.65 -0.80
N PRO A 156 -13.48 -5.71 -1.66
CA PRO A 156 -14.90 -5.48 -1.34
C PRO A 156 -15.53 -6.66 -0.58
N PHE A 157 -16.64 -6.42 0.12
CA PHE A 157 -17.46 -7.49 0.68
C PHE A 157 -18.25 -8.22 -0.42
N GLY A 158 -18.45 -9.52 -0.26
CA GLY A 158 -19.20 -10.36 -1.21
C GLY A 158 -20.70 -10.46 -0.91
N GLY A 159 -21.46 -10.97 -1.87
CA GLY A 159 -22.85 -11.37 -1.75
C GLY A 159 -23.80 -10.27 -1.24
N ALA A 160 -24.71 -10.63 -0.33
CA ALA A 160 -25.71 -9.69 0.19
C ALA A 160 -25.09 -8.55 1.01
N ALA A 161 -24.12 -8.86 1.88
CA ALA A 161 -23.36 -7.89 2.66
C ALA A 161 -22.72 -6.81 1.79
N GLY A 162 -22.13 -7.18 0.64
CA GLY A 162 -21.56 -6.22 -0.32
C GLY A 162 -22.56 -5.23 -0.91
N ARG A 163 -23.87 -5.51 -0.87
CA ARG A 163 -24.93 -4.64 -1.36
C ARG A 163 -25.62 -3.83 -0.27
N THR A 164 -25.59 -4.30 0.98
CA THR A 164 -26.38 -3.74 2.08
C THR A 164 -25.55 -3.05 3.15
N ILE A 165 -24.26 -3.39 3.28
CA ILE A 165 -23.38 -2.83 4.29
C ILE A 165 -22.60 -1.65 3.70
N ASP A 166 -22.73 -0.50 4.35
CA ASP A 166 -21.85 0.64 4.11
C ASP A 166 -20.46 0.37 4.73
N THR A 167 -19.54 -0.06 3.88
CA THR A 167 -18.15 -0.35 4.27
C THR A 167 -17.39 0.91 4.68
N THR A 168 -17.77 2.10 4.21
CA THR A 168 -17.16 3.37 4.67
C THR A 168 -17.58 3.66 6.10
N ALA A 169 -18.87 3.51 6.42
CA ALA A 169 -19.37 3.65 7.79
C ALA A 169 -18.73 2.64 8.75
N LEU A 170 -18.47 1.40 8.29
CA LEU A 170 -17.72 0.41 9.07
C LEU A 170 -16.26 0.83 9.30
N CYS A 171 -15.53 1.24 8.26
CA CYS A 171 -14.13 1.65 8.40
C CYS A 171 -14.00 2.88 9.33
N ASN A 172 -14.94 3.83 9.26
CA ASN A 172 -14.98 4.99 10.15
C ASN A 172 -15.25 4.64 11.63
N ARG A 173 -15.75 3.45 11.93
CA ARG A 173 -15.98 2.95 13.29
C ARG A 173 -14.79 2.21 13.87
N ILE A 174 -13.79 1.91 13.06
CA ILE A 174 -12.50 1.41 13.56
C ILE A 174 -11.88 2.53 14.39
N ALA A 175 -11.43 2.21 15.61
CA ALA A 175 -10.69 3.15 16.43
C ALA A 175 -9.45 3.64 15.66
N LEU A 176 -9.13 4.94 15.69
CA LEU A 176 -8.08 5.52 14.84
C LEU A 176 -6.71 4.88 15.12
N GLU A 177 -6.46 4.54 16.37
CA GLU A 177 -5.27 3.83 16.85
C GLU A 177 -5.27 2.33 16.50
N LYS A 178 -6.28 1.81 15.80
CA LYS A 178 -6.31 0.46 15.21
C LYS A 178 -6.63 0.40 13.71
N ASP A 179 -6.72 1.53 13.01
CA ASP A 179 -7.04 1.62 11.57
C ASP A 179 -5.87 1.16 10.67
N GLY A 180 -5.60 -0.15 10.67
CA GLY A 180 -4.39 -0.73 10.08
C GLY A 180 -4.26 -0.62 8.57
N ASP A 181 -5.36 -0.32 7.87
CA ASP A 181 -5.36 -0.13 6.42
C ASP A 181 -5.51 1.35 6.03
N GLY A 182 -5.67 2.24 7.02
CA GLY A 182 -5.80 3.68 6.84
C GLY A 182 -7.07 4.10 6.11
N LEU A 183 -8.17 3.35 6.27
CA LEU A 183 -9.43 3.58 5.54
C LEU A 183 -10.45 4.40 6.33
N ASN A 184 -10.17 4.74 7.59
CA ASN A 184 -10.96 5.72 8.31
C ASN A 184 -10.77 7.10 7.66
N GLN A 185 -11.86 7.82 7.38
CA GLN A 185 -11.84 9.12 6.73
C GLN A 185 -11.06 10.18 7.54
N MET A 186 -11.00 10.04 8.87
CA MET A 186 -10.15 10.88 9.70
C MET A 186 -8.66 10.59 9.43
N THR A 187 -8.26 9.32 9.31
CA THR A 187 -6.89 8.93 8.93
C THR A 187 -6.52 9.51 7.57
N LEU A 188 -7.41 9.38 6.58
CA LEU A 188 -7.24 9.98 5.25
C LEU A 188 -7.12 11.51 5.31
N GLY A 189 -7.95 12.17 6.11
CA GLY A 189 -7.90 13.63 6.32
C GLY A 189 -6.55 14.07 6.90
N LEU A 190 -6.09 13.41 7.96
CA LEU A 190 -4.79 13.67 8.57
C LEU A 190 -3.65 13.44 7.57
N MET A 191 -3.69 12.34 6.82
CA MET A 191 -2.71 12.03 5.79
C MET A 191 -2.68 13.12 4.70
N SER A 192 -3.84 13.57 4.22
CA SER A 192 -3.95 14.60 3.18
C SER A 192 -3.41 15.96 3.64
N LEU A 193 -3.59 16.29 4.92
CA LEU A 193 -3.05 17.50 5.54
C LEU A 193 -1.56 17.39 5.85
N GLY A 194 -0.97 16.19 5.75
CA GLY A 194 0.38 15.91 6.23
C GLY A 194 0.50 16.03 7.74
N ALA A 195 -0.62 15.91 8.46
CA ALA A 195 -0.68 15.92 9.90
C ALA A 195 -0.15 14.60 10.47
N ASP A 196 0.21 14.67 11.74
CA ASP A 196 0.58 13.48 12.49
C ASP A 196 -0.64 12.57 12.67
N ARG A 197 -0.38 11.27 12.57
CA ARG A 197 -1.40 10.22 12.49
C ARG A 197 -0.81 8.89 12.90
N TYR A 198 -1.68 7.97 13.30
CA TYR A 198 -1.28 6.61 13.63
C TYR A 198 -0.81 5.84 12.39
N TYR A 199 -1.59 5.95 11.32
CA TYR A 199 -1.54 5.05 10.18
C TYR A 199 -1.65 5.77 8.83
N ASP A 200 -1.31 5.03 7.80
CA ASP A 200 -1.32 5.39 6.39
C ASP A 200 -2.22 4.45 5.60
N CYS A 201 -2.66 4.88 4.42
CA CYS A 201 -3.31 3.97 3.48
C CYS A 201 -2.27 2.99 2.89
N CYS A 202 -2.47 1.68 3.06
CA CYS A 202 -1.46 0.67 2.73
C CYS A 202 -1.04 0.68 1.26
N THR A 203 -2.00 0.53 0.33
CA THR A 203 -1.70 0.45 -1.11
C THR A 203 -1.06 1.72 -1.66
N PRO A 204 -1.63 2.92 -1.44
CA PRO A 204 -1.00 4.19 -1.83
C PRO A 204 0.43 4.33 -1.33
N SER A 205 0.68 3.99 -0.06
CA SER A 205 2.00 4.09 0.54
C SER A 205 2.98 3.07 -0.04
N GLY A 206 2.52 1.84 -0.31
CA GLY A 206 3.32 0.83 -0.98
C GLY A 206 3.70 1.23 -2.41
N MET A 207 2.78 1.84 -3.16
CA MET A 207 3.04 2.38 -4.49
C MET A 207 4.10 3.49 -4.44
N VAL A 208 3.98 4.42 -3.49
CA VAL A 208 4.97 5.47 -3.27
C VAL A 208 6.33 4.89 -2.87
N ASP A 209 6.37 3.87 -1.99
CA ASP A 209 7.61 3.24 -1.57
C ASP A 209 8.35 2.59 -2.76
N LEU A 210 7.64 1.86 -3.63
CA LEU A 210 8.23 1.27 -4.83
C LEU A 210 8.75 2.35 -5.80
N ALA A 211 7.98 3.41 -6.04
CA ALA A 211 8.41 4.51 -6.89
C ALA A 211 9.61 5.26 -6.30
N SER A 212 9.57 5.54 -5.00
CA SER A 212 10.66 6.15 -4.23
C SER A 212 11.94 5.35 -4.38
N VAL A 213 11.85 4.01 -4.30
CA VAL A 213 13.01 3.15 -4.47
C VAL A 213 13.66 3.34 -5.83
N TYR A 214 12.86 3.28 -6.89
CA TYR A 214 13.31 3.48 -8.25
C TYR A 214 13.93 4.88 -8.45
N LEU A 215 13.27 5.93 -7.96
CA LEU A 215 13.73 7.31 -8.13
C LEU A 215 15.10 7.55 -7.49
N VAL A 216 15.35 7.01 -6.29
CA VAL A 216 16.66 7.17 -5.64
C VAL A 216 17.74 6.39 -6.37
N ARG A 217 17.49 5.12 -6.71
CA ARG A 217 18.53 4.23 -7.26
C ARG A 217 18.82 4.50 -8.74
N GLU A 218 17.80 4.79 -9.53
CA GLU A 218 17.91 4.93 -10.98
C GLU A 218 17.94 6.37 -11.46
N LYS A 219 17.40 7.32 -10.68
CA LYS A 219 17.32 8.73 -11.04
C LYS A 219 18.11 9.66 -10.11
N GLY A 220 18.75 9.12 -9.06
CA GLY A 220 19.51 9.91 -8.10
C GLY A 220 18.65 10.92 -7.33
N ALA A 221 17.35 10.64 -7.18
CA ALA A 221 16.44 11.53 -6.48
C ALA A 221 16.86 11.70 -5.02
N ARG A 222 16.72 12.93 -4.51
CA ARG A 222 17.02 13.24 -3.11
C ARG A 222 16.06 12.50 -2.19
N LEU A 223 16.60 11.76 -1.23
CA LEU A 223 15.82 11.16 -0.16
C LEU A 223 15.41 12.23 0.85
N ARG A 224 14.11 12.29 1.18
CA ARG A 224 13.58 13.19 2.19
C ARG A 224 13.81 12.63 3.60
N PRO A 225 13.77 13.48 4.64
CA PRO A 225 13.92 13.06 6.04
C PRO A 225 12.96 11.93 6.47
N ASP A 226 11.75 11.88 5.90
CA ASP A 226 10.76 10.84 6.15
C ASP A 226 11.06 9.48 5.46
N GLY A 227 12.08 9.41 4.61
CA GLY A 227 12.49 8.18 3.92
C GLY A 227 11.78 7.91 2.61
N ILE A 228 11.13 8.93 2.05
CA ILE A 228 10.52 8.91 0.73
C ILE A 228 11.35 9.79 -0.22
N ALA A 229 11.54 9.38 -1.46
CA ALA A 229 12.18 10.20 -2.47
C ALA A 229 11.38 11.50 -2.66
N SER A 230 12.06 12.61 -2.96
CA SER A 230 11.37 13.78 -3.50
C SER A 230 10.93 13.48 -4.94
N PHE A 231 9.68 13.82 -5.24
CA PHE A 231 9.09 13.78 -6.57
C PHE A 231 9.12 15.17 -7.24
N ALA A 232 9.90 16.10 -6.67
CA ALA A 232 10.05 17.46 -7.19
C ALA A 232 10.49 17.46 -8.65
N GLY A 233 9.80 18.25 -9.48
CA GLY A 233 10.08 18.37 -10.91
C GLY A 233 9.50 17.24 -11.77
N LEU A 234 8.84 16.25 -11.18
CA LEU A 234 8.17 15.18 -11.92
C LEU A 234 6.68 15.47 -12.09
N GLU A 235 6.19 15.28 -13.32
CA GLU A 235 4.76 15.21 -13.60
C GLU A 235 4.24 13.79 -13.31
N VAL A 236 3.31 13.67 -12.37
CA VAL A 236 2.82 12.38 -11.89
C VAL A 236 1.33 12.25 -12.18
N LEU A 237 0.95 11.22 -12.93
CA LEU A 237 -0.44 10.89 -13.19
C LEU A 237 -0.94 9.82 -12.21
N VAL A 238 -2.07 10.09 -11.56
CA VAL A 238 -2.83 9.07 -10.81
C VAL A 238 -4.07 8.73 -11.63
N ALA A 239 -4.18 7.50 -12.13
CA ALA A 239 -5.36 7.04 -12.85
C ALA A 239 -6.22 6.19 -11.93
N GLY A 240 -7.29 6.80 -11.43
CA GLY A 240 -8.21 6.25 -10.44
C GLY A 240 -8.50 7.28 -9.36
N ARG A 241 -9.74 7.27 -8.85
CA ARG A 241 -10.20 8.17 -7.76
C ARG A 241 -10.93 7.43 -6.65
N SER A 242 -10.65 6.14 -6.49
CA SER A 242 -11.27 5.35 -5.42
C SER A 242 -10.86 5.92 -4.06
N ASN A 243 -11.76 5.81 -3.08
CA ASN A 243 -11.50 6.26 -1.71
C ASN A 243 -10.35 5.48 -1.03
N ILE A 244 -10.00 4.30 -1.55
CA ILE A 244 -9.04 3.37 -0.96
C ILE A 244 -7.65 3.40 -1.61
N VAL A 245 -7.54 3.88 -2.87
CA VAL A 245 -6.24 3.99 -3.57
C VAL A 245 -6.04 5.37 -4.18
N GLY A 246 -6.84 5.75 -5.17
CA GLY A 246 -6.57 6.92 -6.00
C GLY A 246 -6.59 8.25 -5.25
N GLU A 247 -7.63 8.48 -4.45
CA GLU A 247 -7.77 9.72 -3.67
C GLU A 247 -6.67 9.86 -2.60
N PRO A 248 -6.39 8.84 -1.76
CA PRO A 248 -5.22 8.84 -0.89
C PRO A 248 -3.89 9.09 -1.61
N LEU A 249 -3.64 8.41 -2.74
CA LEU A 249 -2.37 8.49 -3.46
C LEU A 249 -2.13 9.88 -4.03
N PHE A 250 -3.16 10.49 -4.63
CA PHE A 250 -3.10 11.87 -5.10
C PHE A 250 -2.71 12.83 -3.98
N ASN A 251 -3.30 12.65 -2.80
CA ASN A 251 -3.01 13.47 -1.63
C ASN A 251 -1.63 13.22 -1.01
N LEU A 252 -1.05 12.02 -1.14
CA LEU A 252 0.32 11.73 -0.72
C LEU A 252 1.34 12.38 -1.66
N LEU A 253 1.16 12.23 -2.98
CA LEU A 253 2.13 12.69 -3.97
C LEU A 253 2.34 14.21 -3.92
N LYS A 254 1.28 15.00 -3.71
CA LYS A 254 1.40 16.46 -3.51
C LYS A 254 2.29 16.82 -2.30
N ARG A 255 2.39 15.94 -1.28
CA ARG A 255 3.22 16.15 -0.09
C ARG A 255 4.67 15.76 -0.30
N PHE A 256 4.92 14.93 -1.31
CA PHE A 256 6.25 14.52 -1.75
C PHE A 256 6.76 15.36 -2.93
N ASP A 257 6.23 16.58 -3.08
CA ASP A 257 6.69 17.60 -4.03
C ASP A 257 6.35 17.31 -5.51
N ALA A 258 5.52 16.30 -5.80
CA ALA A 258 5.11 15.98 -7.16
C ALA A 258 4.21 17.06 -7.78
N THR A 259 4.36 17.29 -9.10
CA THR A 259 3.31 17.98 -9.89
C THR A 259 2.28 16.94 -10.31
N THR A 260 1.15 16.88 -9.61
CA THR A 260 0.12 15.87 -9.91
C THR A 260 -0.80 16.32 -11.05
N LEU A 261 -0.91 15.53 -12.11
CA LEU A 261 -1.73 15.84 -13.31
C LEU A 261 -3.25 15.62 -13.11
N GLY A 262 -3.68 15.42 -11.86
CA GLY A 262 -5.07 15.15 -11.47
C GLY A 262 -5.39 13.65 -11.38
N PRO A 263 -6.39 13.24 -10.57
CA PRO A 263 -6.89 11.88 -10.67
C PRO A 263 -7.61 11.74 -12.02
N LEU A 264 -6.96 11.13 -13.00
CA LEU A 264 -7.65 10.67 -14.19
C LEU A 264 -8.71 9.67 -13.74
N HIS A 265 -9.93 9.80 -14.24
CA HIS A 265 -11.03 8.90 -13.92
C HIS A 265 -11.94 8.73 -15.14
N THR A 266 -12.92 7.84 -15.05
CA THR A 266 -13.84 7.46 -16.15
C THR A 266 -14.69 8.59 -16.75
N ARG A 267 -14.59 9.80 -16.18
CA ARG A 267 -15.29 11.03 -16.61
C ARG A 267 -14.32 12.17 -16.93
N THR A 268 -13.01 11.95 -16.86
CA THR A 268 -12.03 12.98 -17.18
C THR A 268 -12.17 13.33 -18.66
N GLY A 269 -12.23 14.64 -18.96
CA GLY A 269 -12.43 15.12 -20.32
C GLY A 269 -13.85 15.07 -20.88
N SER A 270 -14.89 14.78 -20.08
CA SER A 270 -16.28 14.84 -20.58
C SER A 270 -17.32 15.27 -19.53
N GLY A 271 -18.41 15.87 -20.01
CA GLY A 271 -19.64 16.10 -19.20
C GLY A 271 -20.49 14.83 -19.02
N GLY A 272 -20.19 13.75 -19.76
CA GLY A 272 -20.92 12.47 -19.75
C GLY A 272 -20.40 11.47 -20.80
N ASN A 273 -21.09 10.34 -20.97
CA ASN A 273 -20.67 9.21 -21.82
C ASN A 273 -20.68 9.46 -23.35
N ALA A 274 -21.08 10.65 -23.80
CA ALA A 274 -21.33 10.92 -25.21
C ALA A 274 -20.07 11.34 -26.00
N ASP A 275 -19.10 12.01 -25.37
CA ASP A 275 -17.90 12.52 -26.05
C ASP A 275 -16.66 11.67 -25.73
N LYS A 276 -16.62 10.48 -26.36
CA LYS A 276 -15.50 9.54 -26.20
C LYS A 276 -14.20 10.04 -26.84
N GLU A 277 -14.29 10.87 -27.88
CA GLU A 277 -13.10 11.36 -28.59
C GLU A 277 -12.36 12.39 -27.76
N THR A 278 -13.07 13.39 -27.20
CA THR A 278 -12.45 14.35 -26.27
C THR A 278 -11.90 13.65 -25.03
N GLN A 279 -12.64 12.68 -24.48
CA GLN A 279 -12.18 11.86 -23.37
C GLN A 279 -10.87 11.13 -23.70
N ARG A 280 -10.81 10.43 -24.84
CA ARG A 280 -9.61 9.73 -25.29
C ARG A 280 -8.43 10.67 -25.50
N ARG A 281 -8.66 11.81 -26.16
CA ARG A 281 -7.63 12.84 -26.36
C ARG A 281 -7.03 13.32 -25.04
N ILE A 282 -7.87 13.64 -24.05
CA ILE A 282 -7.41 14.12 -22.75
C ILE A 282 -6.69 13.01 -21.97
N TYR A 283 -7.16 11.77 -22.06
CA TYR A 283 -6.45 10.64 -21.44
C TYR A 283 -5.04 10.47 -22.02
N ILE A 284 -4.90 10.53 -23.35
CA ILE A 284 -3.60 10.45 -24.03
C ILE A 284 -2.72 11.64 -23.60
N GLU A 285 -3.24 12.86 -23.67
CA GLU A 285 -2.48 14.07 -23.32
C GLU A 285 -1.92 14.01 -21.89
N LEU A 286 -2.75 13.67 -20.90
CA LEU A 286 -2.32 13.58 -19.51
C LEU A 286 -1.33 12.42 -19.30
N SER A 287 -1.55 11.29 -19.95
CA SER A 287 -0.70 10.09 -19.81
C SER A 287 0.68 10.27 -20.46
N GLN A 288 0.75 10.97 -21.60
CA GLN A 288 2.01 11.23 -22.32
C GLN A 288 2.87 12.31 -21.67
N ARG A 289 2.30 13.15 -20.80
CA ARG A 289 3.05 14.13 -20.01
C ARG A 289 3.75 13.47 -18.82
N ALA A 290 3.09 12.49 -18.21
CA ALA A 290 3.50 11.88 -16.96
C ALA A 290 4.87 11.20 -17.04
N ASP A 291 5.80 11.64 -16.17
CA ASP A 291 7.05 10.94 -15.88
C ASP A 291 6.79 9.65 -15.09
N ILE A 292 5.75 9.67 -14.24
CA ILE A 292 5.29 8.51 -13.47
C ILE A 292 3.78 8.35 -13.64
N VAL A 293 3.37 7.15 -14.00
CA VAL A 293 1.97 6.73 -14.08
C VAL A 293 1.67 5.77 -12.94
N PHE A 294 0.73 6.16 -12.07
CA PHE A 294 0.15 5.29 -11.06
C PHE A 294 -1.22 4.79 -11.53
N GLY A 295 -1.31 3.50 -11.86
CA GLY A 295 -2.55 2.83 -12.29
C GLY A 295 -3.34 2.27 -11.10
N CYS A 296 -4.60 2.68 -10.97
CA CYS A 296 -5.54 2.18 -9.97
C CYS A 296 -7.02 2.30 -10.42
N MET A 297 -7.27 2.11 -11.72
CA MET A 297 -8.61 2.17 -12.33
C MET A 297 -9.42 0.89 -12.10
N GLY A 298 -8.79 -0.28 -12.00
CA GLY A 298 -9.47 -1.57 -11.84
C GLY A 298 -10.42 -1.88 -12.99
N PHE A 299 -9.96 -1.66 -14.22
CA PHE A 299 -10.83 -1.51 -15.38
C PHE A 299 -11.48 -2.83 -15.84
N HIS A 300 -12.79 -2.98 -15.62
CA HIS A 300 -13.59 -4.10 -16.17
C HIS A 300 -14.92 -3.70 -16.84
N PRO A 301 -15.66 -2.64 -16.44
CA PRO A 301 -16.94 -2.35 -17.09
C PRO A 301 -16.96 -1.16 -18.08
N TYR A 302 -15.93 -0.31 -18.11
CA TYR A 302 -15.99 0.92 -18.90
C TYR A 302 -15.20 0.78 -20.19
N LYS A 303 -15.73 0.22 -21.28
CA LYS A 303 -14.99 0.22 -22.57
C LYS A 303 -14.76 1.65 -23.10
N VAL A 304 -13.69 2.29 -22.63
CA VAL A 304 -13.15 3.55 -23.14
C VAL A 304 -12.56 3.27 -24.51
N HIS A 305 -11.74 2.21 -24.59
CA HIS A 305 -11.19 1.72 -25.84
C HIS A 305 -12.11 0.65 -26.44
N PRO A 306 -12.41 0.70 -27.75
CA PRO A 306 -13.23 -0.32 -28.40
C PRO A 306 -12.51 -1.67 -28.51
N ASP A 307 -11.18 -1.64 -28.62
CA ASP A 307 -10.38 -2.78 -29.08
C ASP A 307 -9.49 -3.42 -28.00
N THR A 308 -9.49 -2.86 -26.78
CA THR A 308 -8.70 -3.39 -25.66
C THR A 308 -9.47 -3.36 -24.34
N GLU A 309 -9.11 -4.29 -23.45
CA GLU A 309 -9.58 -4.35 -22.07
C GLU A 309 -8.63 -3.67 -21.09
N TYR A 310 -7.50 -3.17 -21.57
CA TYR A 310 -6.54 -2.39 -20.78
C TYR A 310 -6.90 -0.91 -20.84
N PHE A 311 -6.54 -0.16 -19.81
CA PHE A 311 -6.74 1.29 -19.78
C PHE A 311 -5.59 2.03 -20.49
N PHE A 312 -4.34 1.69 -20.18
CA PHE A 312 -3.16 2.29 -20.80
C PHE A 312 -2.70 1.47 -21.98
N THR A 313 -2.80 2.05 -23.17
CA THR A 313 -2.28 1.52 -24.43
C THR A 313 -0.89 2.09 -24.75
N PRO A 314 -0.14 1.51 -25.70
CA PRO A 314 1.21 1.98 -26.04
C PRO A 314 1.27 3.46 -26.44
N GLU A 315 0.24 3.97 -27.12
CA GLU A 315 0.19 5.37 -27.52
C GLU A 315 -0.07 6.33 -26.36
N MET A 316 -0.55 5.84 -25.21
CA MET A 316 -0.83 6.69 -24.05
C MET A 316 0.40 6.96 -23.19
N LEU A 317 1.39 6.05 -23.18
CA LEU A 317 2.53 6.16 -22.27
C LEU A 317 3.67 6.99 -22.87
N LYS A 318 4.22 7.88 -22.06
CA LYS A 318 5.47 8.58 -22.34
C LYS A 318 6.63 7.60 -22.41
N GLU A 319 7.52 7.77 -23.39
CA GLU A 319 8.76 6.99 -23.48
C GLU A 319 9.65 7.24 -22.25
N GLY A 320 10.14 6.17 -21.62
CA GLY A 320 10.98 6.23 -20.44
C GLY A 320 10.25 6.53 -19.13
N CYS A 321 8.92 6.50 -19.09
CA CYS A 321 8.16 6.72 -17.87
C CYS A 321 8.31 5.57 -16.86
N LEU A 322 7.98 5.83 -15.60
CA LEU A 322 7.80 4.82 -14.57
C LEU A 322 6.33 4.44 -14.46
N VAL A 323 6.02 3.14 -14.43
CA VAL A 323 4.63 2.67 -14.29
C VAL A 323 4.44 1.84 -13.03
N ILE A 324 3.62 2.34 -12.10
CA ILE A 324 3.23 1.62 -10.88
C ILE A 324 1.73 1.30 -10.96
N ASP A 325 1.42 0.09 -11.38
CA ASP A 325 0.07 -0.42 -11.55
C ASP A 325 -0.33 -1.31 -10.37
N ALA A 326 -1.33 -0.85 -9.62
CA ALA A 326 -1.92 -1.56 -8.49
C ALA A 326 -3.15 -2.38 -8.86
N SER A 327 -3.62 -2.28 -10.11
CA SER A 327 -4.87 -2.91 -10.52
C SER A 327 -4.71 -4.42 -10.69
N THR A 328 -5.73 -5.14 -10.24
CA THR A 328 -5.84 -6.60 -10.39
C THR A 328 -7.28 -6.93 -10.71
N SER A 329 -7.59 -6.93 -12.00
CA SER A 329 -8.88 -7.32 -12.56
C SER A 329 -8.86 -8.79 -12.97
N PHE A 330 -10.03 -9.42 -13.11
CA PHE A 330 -10.15 -10.79 -13.61
C PHE A 330 -11.10 -10.84 -14.80
N ARG A 331 -10.78 -11.62 -15.82
CA ARG A 331 -11.69 -11.90 -16.93
C ARG A 331 -12.82 -12.81 -16.47
N LYS A 332 -13.86 -12.98 -17.30
CA LYS A 332 -15.01 -13.87 -17.01
C LYS A 332 -14.62 -15.32 -16.69
N ASP A 333 -13.47 -15.79 -17.19
CA ASP A 333 -12.98 -17.14 -16.89
C ASP A 333 -12.35 -17.27 -15.49
N GLY A 334 -12.09 -16.15 -14.80
CA GLY A 334 -11.53 -16.09 -13.45
C GLY A 334 -10.08 -16.57 -13.31
N LYS A 335 -9.42 -16.98 -14.41
CA LYS A 335 -8.16 -17.75 -14.31
C LYS A 335 -6.91 -16.88 -14.23
N LYS A 336 -6.90 -15.74 -14.92
CA LYS A 336 -5.71 -14.89 -15.02
C LYS A 336 -6.06 -13.45 -14.63
N PRO A 337 -5.45 -12.90 -13.56
CA PRO A 337 -5.64 -11.49 -13.24
C PRO A 337 -5.07 -10.60 -14.36
N TYR A 338 -5.34 -9.31 -14.44
CA TYR A 338 -4.65 -8.38 -15.34
C TYR A 338 -4.73 -6.95 -14.77
N GLY A 339 -3.80 -6.10 -15.18
CA GLY A 339 -3.68 -4.73 -14.69
C GLY A 339 -4.39 -3.75 -15.60
N ASP A 340 -4.15 -2.47 -15.37
CA ASP A 340 -4.61 -1.41 -16.25
C ASP A 340 -3.72 -1.23 -17.48
N VAL A 341 -2.50 -1.76 -17.48
CA VAL A 341 -1.50 -1.50 -18.51
C VAL A 341 -1.40 -2.66 -19.50
N ASP A 342 -1.57 -2.34 -20.78
CA ASP A 342 -1.42 -3.29 -21.87
C ASP A 342 0.00 -3.88 -21.88
N PRO A 343 0.18 -5.21 -22.05
CA PRO A 343 1.50 -5.83 -22.13
C PRO A 343 2.44 -5.16 -23.13
N SER A 344 1.93 -4.76 -24.29
CA SER A 344 2.72 -4.09 -25.34
C SER A 344 3.12 -2.66 -24.95
N ALA A 345 2.36 -2.01 -24.06
CA ALA A 345 2.67 -0.67 -23.59
C ALA A 345 3.86 -0.66 -22.61
N ARG A 346 4.17 -1.79 -21.97
CA ARG A 346 5.26 -1.90 -20.99
C ARG A 346 6.64 -1.59 -21.59
N ALA A 347 6.82 -1.85 -22.88
CA ALA A 347 8.07 -1.56 -23.59
C ALA A 347 8.40 -0.05 -23.63
N LYS A 348 7.42 0.83 -23.42
CA LYS A 348 7.60 2.29 -23.32
C LYS A 348 8.20 2.71 -21.98
N ALA A 349 8.00 1.90 -20.93
CA ALA A 349 8.36 2.27 -19.58
C ALA A 349 9.83 1.96 -19.29
N ALA A 350 10.52 2.86 -18.59
CA ALA A 350 11.87 2.60 -18.10
C ALA A 350 11.88 1.51 -17.01
N ALA A 351 10.80 1.43 -16.23
CA ALA A 351 10.51 0.33 -15.31
C ALA A 351 9.01 0.28 -15.01
N PHE A 352 8.53 -0.89 -14.63
CA PHE A 352 7.10 -1.07 -14.34
C PHE A 352 6.83 -2.17 -13.31
N THR A 353 5.69 -2.09 -12.62
CA THR A 353 5.18 -3.21 -11.82
C THR A 353 4.34 -4.16 -12.67
N LEU A 354 4.47 -5.45 -12.39
CA LEU A 354 3.51 -6.47 -12.86
C LEU A 354 2.38 -6.64 -11.84
N GLU A 355 1.26 -7.20 -12.31
CA GLU A 355 0.04 -7.42 -11.52
C GLU A 355 0.25 -8.36 -10.33
N THR A 356 1.28 -9.21 -10.39
CA THR A 356 1.68 -10.07 -9.28
C THR A 356 3.15 -9.83 -8.94
N GLY A 357 3.48 -9.83 -7.65
CA GLY A 357 4.86 -9.57 -7.20
C GLY A 357 5.29 -8.11 -7.27
N GLY A 358 4.41 -7.18 -7.64
CA GLY A 358 4.65 -5.73 -7.65
C GLY A 358 4.00 -5.03 -6.45
N VAL A 359 2.93 -4.27 -6.69
CA VAL A 359 2.24 -3.48 -5.65
C VAL A 359 1.62 -4.34 -4.56
N GLY A 360 1.01 -5.48 -4.90
CA GLY A 360 0.32 -6.35 -3.94
C GLY A 360 1.17 -6.72 -2.70
N PRO A 361 2.39 -7.28 -2.87
CA PRO A 361 3.32 -7.51 -1.77
C PRO A 361 3.75 -6.24 -1.01
N ALA A 362 3.91 -5.10 -1.70
CA ALA A 362 4.22 -3.84 -1.04
C ALA A 362 3.07 -3.39 -0.12
N THR A 363 1.81 -3.51 -0.57
CA THR A 363 0.62 -3.27 0.27
C THR A 363 0.61 -4.16 1.52
N VAL A 364 0.88 -5.47 1.37
CA VAL A 364 0.95 -6.39 2.53
C VAL A 364 2.07 -5.96 3.47
N THR A 365 3.22 -5.57 2.92
CA THR A 365 4.36 -5.09 3.71
C THR A 365 4.01 -3.85 4.51
N LYS A 366 3.26 -2.91 3.93
CA LYS A 366 2.73 -1.75 4.67
C LYS A 366 1.81 -2.19 5.79
N LEU A 367 0.83 -3.05 5.53
CA LEU A 367 -0.07 -3.54 6.58
C LEU A 367 0.68 -4.13 7.77
N VAL A 368 1.69 -4.97 7.52
CA VAL A 368 2.50 -5.58 8.58
C VAL A 368 3.31 -4.53 9.34
N HIS A 369 3.92 -3.58 8.63
CA HIS A 369 4.58 -2.44 9.27
C HIS A 369 3.61 -1.63 10.16
N GLN A 370 2.36 -1.45 9.73
CA GLN A 370 1.34 -0.79 10.55
C GLN A 370 0.94 -1.62 11.77
N GLY A 371 0.95 -2.95 11.68
CA GLY A 371 0.77 -3.81 12.86
C GLY A 371 1.87 -3.60 13.90
N TRP A 372 3.12 -3.46 13.44
CA TRP A 372 4.25 -3.11 14.30
C TRP A 372 4.07 -1.73 14.94
N ASN A 373 3.61 -0.75 14.17
CA ASN A 373 3.28 0.57 14.69
C ASN A 373 2.19 0.49 15.76
N GLY A 374 1.11 -0.25 15.51
CA GLY A 374 0.01 -0.39 16.46
C GLY A 374 0.40 -1.03 17.77
N MET A 375 1.22 -2.08 17.74
CA MET A 375 1.79 -2.67 18.95
C MET A 375 2.59 -1.61 19.75
N LEU A 376 3.40 -0.81 19.08
CA LEU A 376 4.22 0.21 19.73
C LEU A 376 3.37 1.35 20.29
N TYR A 377 2.32 1.78 19.59
CA TYR A 377 1.35 2.76 20.08
C TYR A 377 0.60 2.26 21.31
N GLN A 378 0.21 0.99 21.36
CA GLN A 378 -0.41 0.38 22.54
C GLN A 378 0.54 0.34 23.76
N ASN A 379 1.84 0.37 23.51
CA ASN A 379 2.88 0.35 24.55
C ASN A 379 3.62 1.70 24.65
N ILE A 380 2.94 2.81 24.32
CA ILE A 380 3.55 4.13 24.16
C ILE A 380 4.40 4.58 25.35
N ASP A 381 3.96 4.31 26.57
CA ASP A 381 4.69 4.74 27.78
C ASP A 381 6.01 3.98 27.95
N LYS A 382 6.04 2.69 27.59
CA LYS A 382 7.28 1.91 27.56
C LYS A 382 8.22 2.41 26.47
N VAL A 383 7.65 2.80 25.32
CA VAL A 383 8.39 3.41 24.21
C VAL A 383 9.01 4.75 24.60
N ARG A 384 8.26 5.63 25.27
CA ARG A 384 8.76 6.90 25.81
C ARG A 384 9.90 6.67 26.79
N LYS A 385 9.70 5.77 27.75
CA LYS A 385 10.72 5.42 28.75
C LYS A 385 11.99 4.85 28.10
N ALA A 386 11.86 4.00 27.10
CA ALA A 386 13.00 3.46 26.35
C ALA A 386 13.88 4.54 25.72
N LEU A 387 13.25 5.60 25.19
CA LEU A 387 13.96 6.73 24.60
C LEU A 387 14.66 7.61 25.63
N GLU A 388 14.11 7.73 26.84
CA GLU A 388 14.76 8.42 27.95
C GLU A 388 15.99 7.65 28.43
N ASP A 389 15.83 6.33 28.63
CA ASP A 389 16.86 5.47 29.22
C ASP A 389 18.07 5.23 28.27
N ASN A 390 17.83 5.12 26.95
CA ASN A 390 18.85 4.70 25.98
C ASN A 390 18.78 5.49 24.65
N LYS A 391 18.61 6.82 24.73
CA LYS A 391 18.33 7.69 23.57
C LYS A 391 19.19 7.43 22.34
N ALA A 392 20.52 7.34 22.48
CA ALA A 392 21.41 7.15 21.33
C ALA A 392 21.23 5.78 20.64
N THR A 393 21.16 4.70 21.42
CA THR A 393 20.94 3.33 20.92
C THR A 393 19.55 3.17 20.31
N VAL A 394 18.52 3.67 20.99
CA VAL A 394 17.13 3.60 20.49
C VAL A 394 16.98 4.44 19.23
N LEU A 395 17.59 5.62 19.16
CA LEU A 395 17.63 6.42 17.94
C LEU A 395 18.43 5.69 16.85
N ALA A 396 19.60 5.11 17.09
CA ALA A 396 20.33 4.40 16.04
C ALA A 396 19.55 3.20 15.47
N THR A 397 18.77 2.49 16.29
CA THR A 397 18.05 1.27 15.89
C THR A 397 16.63 1.52 15.36
N PHE A 398 15.93 2.54 15.88
CA PHE A 398 14.50 2.76 15.64
C PHE A 398 14.16 4.18 15.20
N THR A 399 15.11 4.97 14.72
CA THR A 399 15.14 6.45 14.76
C THR A 399 13.84 7.21 14.43
N SER A 400 12.93 6.66 13.63
CA SER A 400 11.63 7.28 13.37
C SER A 400 10.42 6.54 13.96
N LEU A 401 10.49 5.23 14.21
CA LEU A 401 9.35 4.45 14.74
C LEU A 401 9.06 4.91 16.18
N LEU A 402 9.98 4.65 17.11
CA LEU A 402 9.80 4.96 18.53
C LEU A 402 9.84 6.47 18.80
N ALA A 403 10.68 7.24 18.11
CA ALA A 403 10.85 8.67 18.35
C ALA A 403 9.68 9.54 17.86
N ALA A 404 8.93 9.11 16.83
CA ALA A 404 7.67 9.77 16.47
C ALA A 404 6.60 9.52 17.54
N TYR A 405 6.64 8.37 18.21
CA TYR A 405 5.68 7.97 19.23
C TYR A 405 5.85 8.71 20.55
N ALA A 406 7.07 9.06 20.94
CA ALA A 406 7.32 9.80 22.18
C ALA A 406 7.04 11.31 22.12
N ARG A 407 6.64 11.86 20.96
CA ARG A 407 6.38 13.31 20.79
C ARG A 407 4.94 13.73 21.11
N TYR A 408 4.13 12.85 21.66
CA TYR A 408 2.81 13.15 22.22
C TYR A 408 2.78 12.84 23.70
#